data_AF-A0A3N6RZY4-F1
#
_entry.id   AF-A0A3N6RZY4-F1
#
_cell.length_a   1.000
_cell.length_b   1.000
_cell.length_c   1.000
_cell.angle_alpha   90.00
_cell.angle_beta   90.00
_cell.angle_gamma   90.00
#
_symmetry.space_group_name_H-M   'P 1'
#
loop_
_entity.id
_entity.type
_entity.pdbx_description
1 polymer ?
#
loop_
_entity_poly.entity_id
_entity_poly.type
_entity_poly.pdbx_seq_one_letter_code
_entity_poly.pdbx_strand_id
1 'polypeptide(L)' 'METPIPQEQGIEESQGISLDNICMVDGSWTSIAQFSGCGWGWMDSLGIVQLMGTHNLRWRETALHLEVEAL' A
#
# COMPACT_ATOMS: atom_id res chain seq x y z
N MET A 1 -14.01 -44.19 35.97
CA MET A 1 -14.13 -42.71 35.92
C MET A 1 -12.86 -42.21 35.26
N GLU A 2 -12.87 -42.09 33.93
CA GLU A 2 -11.72 -41.55 33.19
C GLU A 2 -11.86 -40.03 33.15
N THR A 3 -10.85 -39.32 33.63
CA THR A 3 -10.73 -37.86 33.55
C THR A 3 -10.37 -37.45 32.12
N PRO A 4 -11.02 -36.42 31.52
CA PRO A 4 -10.64 -35.95 30.19
C PRO A 4 -9.32 -35.18 30.28
N ILE A 5 -8.40 -35.50 29.39
CA ILE A 5 -7.11 -34.84 29.23
C ILE A 5 -7.37 -33.41 28.70
N PRO A 6 -6.77 -32.35 29.27
CA PRO A 6 -6.89 -31.00 28.72
C PRO A 6 -6.32 -31.00 27.30
N GLN A 7 -7.14 -30.65 26.32
CA GLN A 7 -6.67 -30.44 24.96
C GLN A 7 -5.84 -29.16 24.96
N GLU A 8 -4.52 -29.32 24.90
CA GLU A 8 -3.57 -28.25 24.71
C GLU A 8 -3.90 -27.59 23.36
N GLN A 9 -4.56 -26.43 23.41
CA GLN A 9 -4.86 -25.63 22.24
C GLN A 9 -3.52 -25.17 21.68
N GLY A 10 -3.00 -25.91 20.71
CA GLY A 10 -1.86 -25.49 19.92
C GLY A 10 -2.17 -24.10 19.37
N ILE A 11 -1.46 -23.11 19.88
CA ILE A 11 -1.43 -21.77 19.30
C ILE A 11 -0.76 -21.98 17.95
N GLU A 12 -1.57 -22.13 16.91
CA GLU A 12 -1.12 -22.05 15.53
C GLU A 12 -0.68 -20.61 15.31
N GLU A 13 0.58 -20.32 15.63
CA GLU A 13 1.18 -19.03 15.31
C GLU A 13 1.10 -18.85 13.80
N SER A 14 0.22 -17.95 13.37
CA SER A 14 0.07 -17.57 11.97
C SER A 14 1.44 -17.18 11.44
N GLN A 15 2.02 -18.02 10.58
CA GLN A 15 3.29 -17.77 9.91
C GLN A 15 3.18 -16.69 8.81
N GLY A 16 2.01 -16.06 8.69
CA GLY A 16 1.76 -14.93 7.81
C GLY A 16 2.27 -13.64 8.45
N ILE A 17 3.21 -12.98 7.78
CA ILE A 17 3.50 -11.57 8.03
C ILE A 17 2.26 -10.73 7.69
N SER A 18 1.63 -10.11 8.72
CA SER A 18 0.63 -9.08 8.48
C SER A 18 1.36 -7.84 7.95
N LEU A 19 1.11 -7.50 6.69
CA LEU A 19 1.55 -6.24 6.13
C LEU A 19 0.62 -5.15 6.64
N ASP A 20 0.90 -4.65 7.84
CA ASP A 20 0.18 -3.52 8.40
C ASP A 20 0.66 -2.24 7.71
N ASN A 21 -0.26 -1.46 7.12
CA ASN A 21 0.00 -0.18 6.45
C ASN A 21 0.78 -0.31 5.12
N ILE A 22 0.10 -0.79 4.08
CA ILE A 22 0.67 -0.86 2.72
C ILE A 22 0.44 0.49 2.02
N CYS A 23 1.47 1.03 1.38
CA CYS A 23 1.35 2.18 0.48
C CYS A 23 1.64 1.74 -0.96
N MET A 24 0.73 2.02 -1.88
CA MET A 24 0.92 1.86 -3.32
C MET A 24 1.03 3.25 -3.95
N VAL A 25 2.13 3.52 -4.63
CA VAL A 25 2.44 4.84 -5.21
C VAL A 25 2.49 4.70 -6.73
N ASP A 26 1.84 5.61 -7.45
CA ASP A 26 1.84 5.65 -8.92
C ASP A 26 1.93 7.08 -9.46
N GLY A 27 2.72 7.26 -10.52
CA GLY A 27 2.96 8.54 -11.19
C GLY A 27 2.34 8.56 -12.58
N SER A 28 1.46 9.52 -12.86
CA SER A 28 0.87 9.70 -14.18
C SER A 28 1.70 10.67 -15.03
N TRP A 29 2.13 10.20 -16.19
CA TRP A 29 2.88 10.97 -17.17
C TRP A 29 2.29 10.79 -18.57
N THR A 30 2.19 11.88 -19.34
CA THR A 30 1.87 11.81 -20.77
C THR A 30 2.75 12.79 -21.53
N SER A 31 3.16 12.41 -22.75
CA SER A 31 4.06 13.24 -23.58
C SER A 31 3.42 14.53 -24.09
N ILE A 32 2.09 14.66 -23.99
CA ILE A 32 1.32 15.77 -24.57
C ILE A 32 0.68 16.69 -23.52
N ALA A 33 0.53 16.27 -22.25
CA ALA A 33 -0.07 17.09 -21.22
C ALA A 33 0.99 17.96 -20.53
N GLN A 34 0.72 19.26 -20.33
CA GLN A 34 1.60 20.20 -19.62
C GLN A 34 1.69 19.96 -18.11
N PHE A 35 0.86 19.06 -17.59
CA PHE A 35 0.76 18.74 -16.18
C PHE A 35 0.88 17.24 -16.00
N SER A 36 1.49 16.87 -14.87
CA SER A 36 1.55 15.51 -14.36
C SER A 36 0.87 15.43 -13.00
N GLY A 37 0.65 14.21 -12.52
CA GLY A 37 0.08 13.97 -11.20
C GLY A 37 0.69 12.73 -10.57
N CYS A 38 0.76 12.71 -9.25
CA CYS A 38 1.11 11.53 -8.48
C CYS A 38 -0.06 11.13 -7.58
N GLY A 39 -0.29 9.83 -7.47
CA GLY A 39 -1.29 9.24 -6.60
C GLY A 39 -0.63 8.24 -5.66
N TRP A 40 -1.19 8.11 -4.47
CA TRP A 40 -0.87 6.99 -3.58
C TRP A 40 -2.13 6.45 -2.91
N GLY A 41 -2.23 5.14 -2.83
CA GLY A 41 -3.22 4.42 -2.06
C GLY A 41 -2.59 3.92 -0.76
N TRP A 42 -3.19 4.27 0.37
CA TRP A 42 -2.81 3.74 1.67
C TRP A 42 -3.84 2.71 2.12
N MET A 43 -3.41 1.49 2.42
CA MET A 43 -4.23 0.45 3.01
C MET A 43 -3.82 0.26 4.47
N ASP A 44 -4.73 0.52 5.40
CA ASP A 44 -4.49 0.32 6.82
C ASP A 44 -4.51 -1.17 7.21
N SER A 45 -4.13 -1.47 8.45
CA SER A 45 -4.15 -2.85 8.99
C SER A 45 -5.55 -3.46 9.09
N LEU A 46 -6.61 -2.67 8.91
CA LEU A 46 -8.01 -3.12 8.86
C LEU A 46 -8.46 -3.38 7.41
N GLY A 47 -7.57 -3.18 6.42
CA GLY A 47 -7.86 -3.33 5.00
C GLY A 47 -8.60 -2.15 4.38
N ILE A 48 -8.72 -1.01 5.09
CA ILE A 48 -9.35 0.19 4.56
C ILE A 48 -8.37 0.90 3.64
N VAL A 49 -8.80 1.13 2.39
CA VAL A 49 -8.02 1.84 1.39
C VAL A 49 -8.43 3.30 1.34
N GLN A 50 -7.48 4.21 1.54
CA GLN A 50 -7.63 5.64 1.27
C GLN A 50 -6.81 6.04 0.06
N LEU A 51 -7.48 6.63 -0.93
CA LEU A 51 -6.82 7.18 -2.11
C LEU A 51 -6.47 8.64 -1.87
N MET A 52 -5.21 8.98 -2.10
CA MET A 52 -4.67 10.33 -1.98
C MET A 52 -3.86 10.64 -3.24
N GLY A 53 -3.59 11.93 -3.49
CA GLY A 53 -2.77 12.32 -4.61
C GLY A 53 -2.60 13.82 -4.74
N THR A 54 -1.58 14.21 -5.50
CA THR A 54 -1.36 15.60 -5.89
C THR A 54 -1.51 15.73 -7.42
N HIS A 55 -2.18 16.79 -7.83
CA HIS A 55 -2.41 17.12 -9.23
C HIS A 55 -1.70 18.44 -9.56
N ASN A 56 -1.42 18.67 -10.84
CA ASN A 56 -0.74 19.87 -11.36
C ASN A 56 0.75 19.99 -11.00
N LEU A 57 1.46 18.86 -10.93
CA LEU A 57 2.92 18.91 -10.91
C LEU A 57 3.40 19.48 -12.25
N ARG A 58 4.17 20.57 -12.20
CA ARG A 58 4.75 21.20 -13.40
C ARG A 58 5.61 20.18 -14.12
N TRP A 59 5.49 20.15 -15.45
CA TRP A 59 6.23 19.32 -16.38
C TRP A 59 7.63 18.89 -15.89
N ARG A 60 7.87 17.59 -15.79
CA ARG A 60 9.18 16.99 -15.52
C ARG A 60 9.60 16.03 -16.64
N GLU A 61 10.90 15.91 -16.83
CA GLU A 61 11.55 15.41 -18.06
C GLU A 61 11.23 13.94 -18.41
N THR A 62 10.79 13.11 -17.45
CA THR A 62 10.57 11.66 -17.66
C THR A 62 9.55 11.07 -16.68
N ALA A 63 8.84 10.00 -17.06
CA ALA A 63 7.97 9.21 -16.17
C ALA A 63 8.69 8.73 -14.89
N LEU A 64 9.95 8.30 -14.99
CA LEU A 64 10.78 7.85 -13.87
C LEU A 64 10.95 8.92 -12.78
N HIS A 65 10.99 10.20 -13.15
CA HIS A 65 11.09 11.29 -12.18
C HIS A 65 9.80 11.45 -11.35
N LEU A 66 8.64 11.11 -11.91
CA LEU A 66 7.36 11.22 -11.20
C LEU A 66 7.14 10.04 -10.26
N GLU A 67 7.66 8.87 -10.59
CA GLU A 67 7.69 7.72 -9.66
C GLU A 67 8.53 8.04 -8.41
N VAL A 68 9.72 8.64 -8.59
CA VAL A 68 10.60 9.01 -7.47
C VAL A 68 10.03 10.17 -6.65
N GLU A 69 9.37 11.14 -7.28
CA GLU A 69 8.74 12.28 -6.57
C GLU A 69 7.50 11.88 -5.78
N ALA A 70 6.87 10.77 -6.14
CA ALA A 70 5.70 10.25 -5.45
C ALA A 70 6.06 9.46 -4.17
N LEU A 71 7.34 9.12 -3.98
CA LEU A 71 7.88 8.39 -2.82
C LEU A 71 8.32 9.35 -1.70
#